data_AF-F4CE95-F1
#
_entry.id   AF-F4CE95-F1
#
_cell.length_a   1.000
_cell.length_b   1.000
_cell.length_c   1.000
_cell.angle_alpha   90.00
_cell.angle_beta   90.00
_cell.angle_gamma   90.00
#
_symmetry.space_group_name_H-M   'P 1'
#
loop_
_entity.id
_entity.type
_entity.pdbx_description
1 polymer ?
#
loop_
_entity_poly.entity_id
_entity_poly.type
_entity_poly.pdbx_seq_one_letter_code
_entity_poly.pdbx_strand_id
1 'polypeptide(L)'
;MFMKYFKKSLVVPMVLLSLSFAACNKDNAVQQETKEKAQIETLRQFLAEKMQLDPSSIGFDQETRKFLLPAESGDYTFEFDYDSVLDVYNRDKNQPK
;
A
#
# COMPACT_ATOMS: atom_id res chain seq x y z
N MET A 1 -26.05 -55.32 19.38
CA MET A 1 -26.47 -53.91 19.43
C MET A 1 -25.77 -53.17 18.29
N PHE A 2 -26.53 -52.41 17.51
CA PHE A 2 -26.17 -51.83 16.20
C PHE A 2 -25.36 -50.54 16.31
N MET A 3 -24.36 -50.38 15.43
CA MET A 3 -23.96 -49.13 14.73
C MET A 3 -22.72 -49.47 13.88
N LYS A 4 -22.78 -49.81 12.58
CA LYS A 4 -23.10 -49.04 11.35
C LYS A 4 -22.27 -47.76 11.09
N TYR A 5 -21.16 -48.00 10.39
CA TYR A 5 -20.56 -47.29 9.23
C TYR A 5 -20.59 -45.75 9.13
N PHE A 6 -19.40 -45.15 8.94
CA PHE A 6 -19.18 -44.17 7.87
C PHE A 6 -17.83 -44.41 7.19
N LYS A 7 -17.90 -44.71 5.88
CA LYS A 7 -16.79 -44.89 4.95
C LYS A 7 -16.87 -43.73 3.95
N LYS A 8 -15.85 -42.86 3.88
CA LYS A 8 -15.52 -42.01 2.72
C LYS A 8 -14.13 -41.40 3.00
N SER A 9 -13.07 -41.98 2.46
CA SER A 9 -12.49 -41.56 1.17
C SER A 9 -12.02 -40.10 1.23
N LEU A 10 -10.71 -39.86 1.24
CA LEU A 10 -10.00 -39.50 0.02
C LEU A 10 -8.52 -39.21 0.37
N VAL A 11 -7.69 -40.00 -0.29
CA VAL A 11 -6.25 -39.84 -0.51
C VAL A 11 -5.95 -38.44 -1.08
N VAL A 12 -5.09 -37.65 -0.43
CA VAL A 12 -4.31 -36.59 -1.11
C VAL A 12 -2.85 -36.70 -0.66
N PRO A 13 -1.99 -37.38 -1.43
CA PRO A 13 -0.55 -37.26 -1.38
C PRO A 13 -0.12 -36.18 -2.37
N MET A 14 1.13 -35.69 -2.20
CA MET A 14 1.93 -35.03 -3.24
C MET A 14 1.42 -33.61 -3.59
N VAL A 15 2.23 -32.54 -3.65
CA VAL A 15 3.44 -32.28 -4.44
C VAL A 15 3.99 -30.93 -3.90
N LEU A 16 5.17 -30.84 -3.29
CA LEU A 16 6.45 -30.55 -3.95
C LEU A 16 6.41 -29.41 -4.99
N LEU A 17 6.38 -28.15 -4.55
CA LEU A 17 6.82 -27.04 -5.41
C LEU A 17 7.69 -26.06 -4.62
N SER A 18 8.92 -26.49 -4.41
CA SER A 18 10.10 -25.62 -4.33
C SER A 18 10.16 -24.81 -5.64
N LEU A 19 9.41 -23.72 -5.72
CA LEU A 19 9.48 -22.80 -6.85
C LEU A 19 10.70 -21.91 -6.65
N SER A 20 11.80 -22.44 -7.17
CA SER A 20 12.95 -21.75 -7.75
C SER A 20 12.79 -20.23 -7.87
N PHE A 21 13.57 -19.50 -7.07
CA PHE A 21 13.91 -18.09 -7.29
C PHE A 21 14.73 -17.96 -8.58
N ALA A 22 14.07 -18.00 -9.73
CA ALA A 22 14.69 -17.76 -11.02
C ALA A 22 13.66 -17.18 -12.01
N ALA A 23 13.01 -16.09 -11.62
CA ALA A 23 12.33 -15.16 -12.53
C ALA A 23 12.87 -13.74 -12.25
N CYS A 24 14.19 -13.59 -12.38
CA CYS A 24 14.92 -12.37 -12.11
C CYS A 24 14.92 -11.50 -13.39
N ASN A 25 14.11 -10.43 -13.42
CA ASN A 25 14.39 -9.09 -13.99
C ASN A 25 13.19 -8.30 -14.53
N LYS A 26 12.00 -8.88 -14.72
CA LYS A 26 10.81 -8.10 -15.18
C LYS A 26 9.75 -7.83 -14.12
N ASP A 27 9.68 -8.65 -13.08
CA ASP A 27 8.71 -8.50 -11.97
C ASP A 27 9.11 -7.42 -10.95
N ASN A 28 10.39 -7.07 -10.85
CA ASN A 28 10.85 -6.08 -9.87
C ASN A 28 10.38 -4.66 -10.19
N ALA A 29 10.27 -4.28 -11.47
CA ALA A 29 9.79 -2.96 -11.86
C ALA A 29 8.31 -2.79 -11.51
N VAL A 30 7.47 -3.78 -11.87
CA VAL A 30 6.04 -3.78 -11.56
C VAL A 30 5.80 -3.81 -10.04
N GLN A 31 6.57 -4.61 -9.30
CA GLN A 31 6.48 -4.62 -7.83
C GLN A 31 6.99 -3.32 -7.19
N GLN A 32 8.00 -2.66 -7.74
CA GLN A 32 8.48 -1.36 -7.26
C GLN A 32 7.44 -0.25 -7.52
N GLU A 33 6.88 -0.19 -8.72
CA GLU A 33 5.80 0.75 -9.05
C GLU A 33 4.58 0.55 -8.15
N THR A 34 4.25 -0.71 -7.84
CA THR A 34 3.14 -1.04 -6.92
C THR A 34 3.44 -0.59 -5.49
N LYS A 35 4.68 -0.74 -5.03
CA LYS A 35 5.10 -0.29 -3.68
C LYS A 35 5.09 1.23 -3.56
N GLU A 36 5.61 1.93 -4.56
CA GLU A 36 5.64 3.39 -4.58
C GLU A 36 4.22 3.97 -4.60
N LYS A 37 3.33 3.40 -5.41
CA LYS A 37 1.92 3.80 -5.44
C LYS A 37 1.22 3.57 -4.09
N ALA A 38 1.44 2.42 -3.45
CA ALA A 38 0.89 2.14 -2.13
C ALA A 38 1.44 3.09 -1.06
N GLN A 39 2.71 3.48 -1.16
CA GLN A 39 3.33 4.44 -0.27
C GLN A 39 2.75 5.85 -0.46
N ILE A 40 2.61 6.30 -1.71
CA ILE A 40 1.95 7.58 -2.03
C ILE A 40 0.53 7.61 -1.47
N GLU A 41 -0.24 6.53 -1.63
CA GLU A 41 -1.59 6.44 -1.09
C GLU A 41 -1.60 6.49 0.44
N THR A 42 -0.64 5.85 1.10
CA THR A 42 -0.47 5.91 2.55
C THR A 42 -0.16 7.34 3.04
N LEU A 43 0.75 8.03 2.36
CA LEU A 43 1.11 9.43 2.68
C LEU A 43 -0.06 10.38 2.39
N ARG A 44 -0.83 10.13 1.34
CA ARG A 44 -2.07 10.85 1.03
C ARG A 44 -3.10 10.70 2.14
N GLN A 45 -3.32 9.49 2.64
CA GLN A 45 -4.20 9.25 3.79
C GLN A 45 -3.70 9.95 5.07
N PHE A 46 -2.38 9.93 5.30
CA PHE A 46 -1.78 10.63 6.43
C PHE A 46 -2.03 12.15 6.37
N LEU A 47 -1.80 12.77 5.20
CA LEU A 47 -2.08 14.19 5.00
C LEU A 47 -3.57 14.51 5.18
N ALA A 48 -4.45 13.66 4.65
CA ALA A 48 -5.89 13.78 4.81
C ALA A 48 -6.29 13.76 6.29
N GLU A 49 -5.73 12.85 7.09
CA GLU A 49 -5.99 12.76 8.53
C GLU A 49 -5.48 14.02 9.27
N LYS A 50 -4.25 14.46 9.00
CA LYS A 50 -3.66 15.61 9.69
C LYS A 50 -4.35 16.93 9.34
N MET A 51 -4.81 17.08 8.10
CA MET A 51 -5.46 18.30 7.61
C MET A 51 -6.99 18.24 7.67
N GLN A 52 -7.57 17.13 8.13
CA GLN A 52 -9.02 16.87 8.14
C GLN A 52 -9.67 17.05 6.76
N LEU A 53 -8.99 16.57 5.72
CA LEU A 53 -9.44 16.61 4.33
C LEU A 53 -9.83 15.22 3.84
N ASP A 54 -10.57 15.15 2.74
CA ASP A 54 -10.80 13.87 2.07
C ASP A 54 -9.54 13.45 1.30
N PRO A 55 -9.05 12.21 1.45
CA PRO A 55 -7.86 11.75 0.74
C PRO A 55 -8.02 11.81 -0.79
N SER A 56 -9.23 11.66 -1.31
CA SER A 56 -9.51 11.74 -2.76
C SER A 56 -9.32 13.15 -3.31
N SER A 57 -9.40 14.17 -2.45
CA SER A 57 -9.19 15.56 -2.85
C SER A 57 -7.72 15.95 -2.89
N ILE A 58 -6.81 15.13 -2.33
CA ILE A 58 -5.37 15.39 -2.33
C ILE A 58 -4.75 14.79 -3.60
N GLY A 59 -4.36 15.67 -4.53
CA GLY A 59 -3.62 15.29 -5.73
C GLY A 59 -2.19 14.83 -5.41
N PHE A 60 -1.62 14.01 -6.28
CA PHE A 60 -0.18 13.74 -6.29
C PHE A 60 0.34 13.94 -7.70
N ASP A 61 1.27 14.89 -7.85
CA ASP A 61 1.99 15.13 -9.09
C ASP A 61 3.26 14.26 -9.08
N GLN A 62 3.30 13.30 -10.00
CA GLN A 62 4.40 12.35 -10.12
C GLN A 62 5.64 12.96 -10.81
N GLU A 63 5.47 14.01 -11.61
CA GLU A 63 6.58 14.69 -12.29
C GLU A 63 7.37 15.56 -11.30
N THR A 64 6.67 16.31 -10.46
CA THR A 64 7.28 17.17 -9.44
C THR A 64 7.48 16.46 -8.10
N ARG A 65 6.91 15.25 -7.93
CA ARG A 65 6.88 14.48 -6.68
C ARG A 65 6.30 15.30 -5.52
N LYS A 66 5.15 15.95 -5.75
CA LYS A 66 4.48 16.80 -4.77
C LYS A 66 3.03 16.38 -4.54
N PHE A 67 2.57 16.53 -3.30
CA PHE A 67 1.18 16.45 -2.92
C PHE A 67 0.52 17.81 -3.08
N LEU A 68 -0.63 17.83 -3.75
CA LEU A 68 -1.41 19.03 -4.02
C LEU A 68 -2.67 18.99 -3.15
N LEU A 69 -2.81 19.93 -2.23
CA LEU A 69 -3.99 20.03 -1.38
C LEU A 69 -4.98 21.04 -1.97
N PRO A 70 -6.28 20.72 -1.94
CA PRO A 70 -7.32 21.67 -2.32
C PRO A 70 -7.30 22.80 -1.29
N ALA A 71 -7.26 24.04 -1.75
CA ALA A 71 -7.63 25.15 -0.88
C ALA A 71 -9.14 25.12 -0.65
N GLU A 72 -9.63 25.71 0.45
CA GLU A 72 -11.07 25.88 0.72
C GLU A 72 -11.84 26.51 -0.47
N SER A 73 -11.13 27.16 -1.39
CA SER A 73 -11.67 27.82 -2.59
C SER A 73 -11.66 26.97 -3.87
N GLY A 74 -11.12 25.74 -3.87
CA GLY A 74 -11.20 24.80 -5.00
C GLY A 74 -10.09 24.88 -6.05
N ASP A 75 -9.19 25.87 -5.99
CA ASP A 75 -8.15 26.09 -7.01
C ASP A 75 -6.78 25.41 -6.73
N TYR A 76 -6.62 24.68 -5.62
CA TYR A 76 -5.35 24.09 -5.12
C TYR A 76 -4.24 25.12 -4.87
N THR A 77 -3.97 25.42 -3.59
CA THR A 77 -3.02 26.50 -3.22
C THR A 77 -1.80 25.98 -2.45
N PHE A 78 -1.81 24.73 -1.98
CA PHE A 78 -0.75 24.19 -1.13
C PHE A 78 -0.10 22.96 -1.75
N GLU A 79 1.22 23.01 -1.87
CA GLU A 79 2.05 21.91 -2.35
C GLU A 79 2.95 21.42 -1.22
N PHE A 80 3.07 20.11 -1.05
CA PHE A 80 4.03 19.50 -0.14
C PHE A 80 4.92 18.50 -0.89
N ASP A 81 6.23 18.62 -0.72
CA ASP A 81 7.17 17.67 -1.31
C ASP A 81 7.00 16.27 -0.70
N TYR A 82 7.07 15.24 -1.55
CA TYR A 82 6.92 13.85 -1.15
C TYR A 82 7.87 13.46 -0.01
N ASP A 83 9.15 13.82 -0.14
CA ASP A 83 10.17 13.47 0.84
C ASP A 83 9.94 14.15 2.20
N SER A 84 9.44 15.38 2.21
CA SER A 84 9.06 16.09 3.42
C SER A 84 7.89 15.42 4.15
N VAL A 85 6.87 15.00 3.40
CA VAL A 85 5.70 14.28 3.97
C VAL A 85 6.12 12.91 4.50
N LEU A 86 7.01 12.23 3.78
CA LEU A 86 7.56 10.94 4.19
C LEU A 86 8.39 11.04 5.48
N ASP A 87 9.23 12.09 5.62
CA ASP A 87 9.98 12.34 6.86
C ASP A 87 9.03 12.53 8.05
N VAL A 88 8.02 13.39 7.90
CA VAL A 88 7.04 13.65 8.96
C VAL A 88 6.26 12.38 9.31
N TYR A 89 5.83 11.60 8.31
CA TYR A 89 5.17 10.31 8.54
C TYR A 89 6.05 9.34 9.33
N ASN A 90 7.32 9.20 8.93
CA ASN A 90 8.28 8.33 9.62
C ASN A 90 8.55 8.81 11.05
N ARG A 91 8.62 10.12 11.28
CA ARG A 91 8.79 10.69 12.61
C ARG A 91 7.56 10.46 13.49
N ASP A 92 6.35 10.63 12.94
CA ASP A 92 5.09 10.36 13.64
C ASP A 92 4.98 8.88 14.05
N LYS A 93 5.36 7.95 13.16
CA LYS A 93 5.40 6.50 13.44
C LYS A 93 6.46 6.09 14.46
N ASN A 94 7.59 6.80 14.51
CA ASN A 94 8.72 6.47 15.38
C ASN A 94 8.78 7.33 16.65
N GLN A 95 7.80 8.21 16.91
CA GLN A 95 7.70 8.84 18.22
C GLN A 95 7.40 7.76 19.27
N PRO A 96 8.20 7.67 20.35
CA PRO A 96 7.84 6.82 21.48
C PRO A 96 6.52 7.37 22.05
N LYS A 97 5.45 6.59 21.91
CA LYS A 97 4.16 6.86 22.56
C LYS A 97 4.32 6.88 24.08
#